data_AF-A0A923PT76-F1
#
_entry.id   AF-A0A923PT76-F1
#
_cell.length_a   1.000
_cell.length_b   1.000
_cell.length_c   1.000
_cell.angle_alpha   90.00
_cell.angle_beta   90.00
_cell.angle_gamma   90.00
#
_symmetry.space_group_name_H-M   'P 1'
#
loop_
_entity.id
_entity.type
_entity.pdbx_description
1 polymer ?
#
loop_
_entity_poly.entity_id
_entity_poly.type
_entity_poly.pdbx_seq_one_letter_code
_entity_poly.pdbx_strand_id
1 'polypeptide(L)'
;MKTRLALGLLLTLTLGSALARADVFPGLKVVMTAEDYARAGLDKLTPDQIGVIDAALIRHFTATVNVAAERQAATQVDAATTQAVASERKRGVLQRFGILSLNNDWKNEPVLKARATGWVGGNRFALDNGQVWEGAEPIPFELAGRDVEIQPRPAGAFALSIEGKNTTIRVRRVK
;
A
#
# COMPACT_ATOMS: atom_id res chain seq x y z
N MET A 1 -34.46 -33.58 -6.65
CA MET A 1 -35.25 -32.54 -5.94
C MET A 1 -34.33 -31.38 -5.56
N LYS A 2 -34.68 -30.18 -6.02
CA LYS A 2 -34.39 -28.85 -5.43
C LYS A 2 -32.92 -28.33 -5.42
N THR A 3 -32.61 -27.67 -6.53
CA THR A 3 -32.00 -26.33 -6.64
C THR A 3 -31.97 -25.48 -5.35
N ARG A 4 -30.79 -24.91 -5.02
CA ARG A 4 -30.53 -23.49 -4.63
C ARG A 4 -29.06 -23.17 -4.92
N LEU A 5 -28.74 -22.37 -5.95
CA LEU A 5 -28.57 -20.91 -5.87
C LEU A 5 -27.59 -20.45 -4.79
N ALA A 6 -26.31 -20.38 -5.16
CA ALA A 6 -25.34 -19.43 -4.60
C ALA A 6 -24.50 -18.89 -5.76
N LEU A 7 -25.18 -18.10 -6.59
CA LEU A 7 -24.59 -17.20 -7.58
C LEU A 7 -23.84 -16.10 -6.80
N GLY A 8 -22.64 -16.44 -6.33
CA GLY A 8 -21.71 -15.51 -5.70
C GLY A 8 -21.03 -14.70 -6.79
N LEU A 9 -21.74 -13.66 -7.23
CA LEU A 9 -21.30 -12.51 -8.01
C LEU A 9 -19.80 -12.20 -7.78
N LEU A 10 -18.95 -12.78 -8.63
CA LEU A 10 -17.54 -12.43 -8.74
C LEU A 10 -17.53 -11.08 -9.46
N LEU A 11 -17.76 -10.02 -8.68
CA LEU A 11 -17.75 -8.64 -9.10
C LEU A 11 -16.33 -8.35 -9.61
N THR A 12 -16.19 -8.47 -10.92
CA THR A 12 -15.07 -8.08 -11.75
C THR A 12 -14.57 -6.72 -11.29
N LEU A 13 -13.45 -6.72 -10.55
CA LEU A 13 -12.61 -5.55 -10.34
C LEU A 13 -11.90 -5.26 -11.66
N THR A 14 -12.67 -4.83 -12.66
CA THR A 14 -12.15 -4.11 -13.81
C THR A 14 -11.59 -2.81 -13.26
N LEU A 15 -10.31 -2.82 -12.93
CA LEU A 15 -9.46 -1.65 -13.00
C LEU A 15 -9.75 -1.01 -14.35
N GLY A 16 -10.53 0.06 -14.34
CA GLY A 16 -10.69 0.94 -15.47
C GLY A 16 -9.34 1.57 -15.75
N SER A 17 -8.52 0.89 -16.54
CA SER A 17 -7.55 1.55 -17.39
C SER A 17 -8.35 2.48 -18.28
N ALA A 18 -8.56 3.71 -17.81
CA ALA A 18 -8.87 4.82 -18.67
C ALA A 18 -7.64 5.00 -19.56
N LEU A 19 -7.54 4.15 -20.59
CA LEU A 19 -6.85 4.50 -21.82
C LEU A 19 -7.51 5.79 -22.24
N ALA A 20 -6.82 6.90 -21.98
CA ALA A 20 -7.11 8.18 -22.58
C ALA A 20 -7.06 7.94 -24.08
N ARG A 21 -8.21 7.62 -24.66
CA ARG A 21 -8.35 7.53 -26.11
C ARG A 21 -8.24 8.96 -26.56
N ALA A 22 -7.08 9.30 -27.13
CA ALA A 22 -6.93 10.57 -27.82
C ALA A 22 -7.95 10.54 -28.96
N ASP A 23 -9.08 11.21 -28.76
CA ASP A 23 -10.04 11.45 -29.83
C ASP A 23 -9.33 12.31 -30.88
N VAL A 24 -8.88 11.65 -31.94
CA VAL A 24 -8.19 12.31 -33.06
C VAL A 24 -9.18 13.25 -33.72
N PHE A 25 -8.80 14.52 -33.87
CA PHE A 25 -9.66 15.55 -34.44
C PHE A 25 -10.16 15.13 -35.83
N PRO A 26 -11.49 14.99 -36.04
CA PRO A 26 -12.06 14.40 -37.25
C PRO A 26 -12.10 15.35 -38.47
N GLY A 27 -11.50 16.56 -38.37
CA GLY A 27 -11.45 17.56 -39.43
C GLY A 27 -12.51 18.67 -39.28
N LEU A 28 -12.23 19.88 -39.78
CA LEU A 28 -13.07 21.05 -39.57
C LEU A 28 -14.52 20.87 -40.05
N LYS A 29 -14.72 20.22 -41.19
CA LYS A 29 -16.05 19.98 -41.79
C LYS A 29 -16.94 19.05 -40.96
N VAL A 30 -16.36 18.22 -40.10
CA VAL A 30 -17.10 17.31 -39.22
C VAL A 30 -17.46 18.02 -37.92
N VAL A 31 -16.61 18.94 -37.46
CA VAL A 31 -16.79 19.66 -36.19
C VAL A 31 -17.68 20.90 -36.35
N MET A 32 -17.65 21.55 -37.51
CA MET A 32 -18.48 22.73 -37.81
C MET A 32 -19.70 22.38 -38.66
N THR A 33 -20.81 23.09 -38.44
CA THR A 33 -21.98 23.01 -39.33
C THR A 33 -21.66 23.62 -40.70
N ALA A 34 -22.38 23.22 -41.75
CA ALA A 34 -22.16 23.75 -43.09
C ALA A 34 -22.40 25.28 -43.19
N GLU A 35 -23.34 25.79 -42.40
CA GLU A 35 -23.64 27.23 -42.32
C GLU A 35 -22.49 28.00 -41.68
N ASP A 36 -21.95 27.50 -40.56
CA ASP A 36 -20.80 28.14 -39.91
C ASP A 36 -19.54 28.06 -40.76
N TYR A 37 -19.38 26.97 -41.51
CA TYR A 37 -18.27 26.79 -42.46
C TYR A 37 -18.30 27.84 -43.59
N ALA A 38 -19.48 28.09 -44.15
CA ALA A 38 -19.69 29.13 -45.17
C ALA A 38 -19.57 30.55 -44.59
N ARG A 39 -20.09 30.78 -43.38
CA ARG A 39 -19.98 32.09 -42.70
C ARG A 39 -18.53 32.45 -42.35
N ALA A 40 -17.72 31.45 -42.01
CA ALA A 40 -16.29 31.62 -41.77
C ALA A 40 -15.47 31.76 -43.06
N GLY A 41 -16.09 31.64 -44.25
CA GLY A 41 -15.44 31.78 -45.54
C GLY A 41 -14.49 30.64 -45.88
N LEU A 42 -14.54 29.52 -45.14
CA LEU A 42 -13.74 28.32 -45.40
C LEU A 42 -14.19 27.63 -46.70
N ASP A 43 -15.40 27.90 -47.18
CA ASP A 43 -15.93 27.42 -48.47
C ASP A 43 -15.16 27.96 -49.68
N LYS A 44 -14.47 29.10 -49.53
CA LYS A 44 -13.68 29.74 -50.60
C LYS A 44 -12.25 29.22 -50.69
N LEU A 45 -11.82 28.40 -49.73
CA LEU A 45 -10.48 27.84 -49.69
C LEU A 45 -10.41 26.55 -50.52
N THR A 46 -9.24 26.28 -51.07
CA THR A 46 -9.01 25.01 -51.78
C THR A 46 -8.95 23.84 -50.80
N PRO A 47 -9.25 22.61 -51.24
CA PRO A 47 -9.15 21.42 -50.39
C PRO A 47 -7.75 21.26 -49.74
N ASP A 48 -6.70 21.61 -50.47
CA ASP A 48 -5.32 21.58 -49.96
C ASP A 48 -5.09 22.59 -48.84
N GLN A 49 -5.63 23.81 -48.97
CA GLN A 49 -5.53 24.85 -47.94
C GLN A 49 -6.26 24.43 -46.66
N ILE A 50 -7.43 23.81 -46.79
CA ILE A 50 -8.20 23.28 -45.66
C ILE A 50 -7.43 22.14 -44.98
N GLY A 51 -6.79 21.25 -45.76
CA GLY A 51 -5.96 20.18 -45.22
C GLY A 51 -4.77 20.68 -44.40
N VAL A 52 -4.14 21.79 -44.80
CA VAL A 52 -3.06 22.42 -44.03
C VAL A 52 -3.57 22.96 -42.69
N ILE A 53 -4.77 23.55 -42.67
CA ILE A 53 -5.40 24.06 -41.43
C ILE A 53 -5.76 22.89 -40.50
N ASP A 54 -6.39 21.85 -41.02
CA ASP A 54 -6.73 20.65 -40.24
C ASP A 54 -5.46 19.99 -39.64
N ALA A 55 -4.40 19.86 -40.43
CA ALA A 55 -3.13 19.32 -39.97
C ALA A 55 -2.47 20.19 -38.88
N ALA A 56 -2.55 21.52 -39.00
CA ALA A 56 -2.05 22.44 -37.98
C ALA A 56 -2.84 22.31 -36.67
N LEU A 57 -4.16 22.16 -36.76
CA LEU A 57 -5.04 21.98 -35.61
C LEU A 57 -4.76 20.65 -34.90
N ILE A 58 -4.66 19.55 -35.65
CA ILE A 58 -4.31 18.22 -35.12
C ILE A 58 -2.98 18.27 -34.37
N ARG A 59 -1.94 18.90 -34.93
CA ARG A 59 -0.64 19.04 -34.26
C ARG A 59 -0.74 19.81 -32.95
N HIS A 60 -1.48 20.92 -32.93
CA HIS A 60 -1.64 21.74 -31.74
C HIS A 60 -2.39 20.98 -30.63
N PHE A 61 -3.52 20.37 -30.95
CA PHE A 61 -4.31 19.58 -29.98
C PHE A 61 -3.52 18.38 -29.46
N THR A 62 -2.82 17.64 -30.34
CA THR A 62 -1.99 16.50 -29.93
C THR A 62 -0.87 16.94 -28.99
N ALA A 63 -0.19 18.05 -29.28
CA ALA A 63 0.82 18.59 -28.38
C ALA A 63 0.23 18.97 -27.01
N THR A 64 -0.93 19.61 -26.97
CA THR A 64 -1.59 19.97 -25.70
C THR A 64 -2.05 18.75 -24.89
N VAL A 65 -2.58 17.72 -25.56
CA VAL A 65 -3.03 16.49 -24.91
C VAL A 65 -1.84 15.71 -24.37
N ASN A 66 -0.73 15.63 -25.12
CA ASN A 66 0.48 14.96 -24.66
C ASN A 66 1.08 15.66 -23.43
N VAL A 67 1.13 17.00 -23.41
CA VAL A 67 1.60 17.75 -22.24
C VAL A 67 0.69 17.53 -21.02
N ALA A 68 -0.63 17.46 -21.23
CA ALA A 68 -1.57 17.14 -20.15
C ALA A 68 -1.40 15.71 -19.63
N ALA A 69 -1.20 14.74 -20.54
CA ALA A 69 -0.96 13.34 -20.19
C ALA A 69 0.37 13.16 -19.43
N GLU A 70 1.44 13.82 -19.86
CA GLU A 70 2.74 13.83 -19.19
C GLU A 70 2.65 14.42 -17.78
N ARG A 71 1.90 15.52 -17.59
CA ARG A 71 1.66 16.10 -16.27
C ARG A 71 0.85 15.20 -15.34
N GLN A 72 -0.15 14.51 -15.87
CA GLN A 72 -0.93 13.53 -15.11
C GLN A 72 -0.08 12.33 -14.72
N ALA A 73 0.78 11.84 -15.63
CA ALA A 73 1.73 10.79 -15.33
C ALA A 73 2.74 11.23 -14.25
N ALA A 74 3.33 12.42 -14.36
CA ALA A 74 4.24 12.96 -13.35
C ALA A 74 3.58 13.07 -11.96
N THR A 75 2.35 13.59 -11.89
CA THR A 75 1.60 13.72 -10.63
C THR A 75 1.31 12.36 -9.98
N GLN A 76 1.03 11.33 -10.77
CA GLN A 76 0.78 9.97 -10.27
C GLN A 76 2.06 9.32 -9.74
N VAL A 77 3.20 9.54 -10.41
CA VAL A 77 4.50 9.02 -9.97
C VAL A 77 4.92 9.72 -8.66
N ASP A 78 4.75 11.04 -8.55
CA ASP A 78 5.06 11.80 -7.33
C ASP A 78 4.19 11.39 -6.13
N ALA A 79 2.90 11.14 -6.37
CA ALA A 79 1.98 10.64 -5.33
C ALA A 79 2.37 9.23 -4.86
N ALA A 80 2.74 8.33 -5.78
CA ALA A 80 3.18 6.97 -5.45
C ALA A 80 4.51 6.97 -4.68
N THR A 81 5.48 7.80 -5.10
CA THR A 81 6.76 7.96 -4.40
C THR A 81 6.57 8.56 -3.01
N THR A 82 5.70 9.56 -2.85
CA THR A 82 5.40 10.16 -1.54
C THR A 82 4.77 9.16 -0.58
N GLN A 83 3.85 8.32 -1.07
CA GLN A 83 3.24 7.25 -0.26
C GLN A 83 4.24 6.15 0.12
N ALA A 84 5.15 5.77 -0.79
CA ALA A 84 6.19 4.78 -0.50
C ALA A 84 7.16 5.27 0.57
N VAL A 85 7.66 6.50 0.46
CA VAL A 85 8.59 7.12 1.43
C VAL A 85 7.90 7.30 2.80
N ALA A 86 6.63 7.72 2.83
CA ALA A 86 5.87 7.83 4.07
C ALA A 86 5.66 6.46 4.74
N SER A 87 5.41 5.40 3.97
CA SER A 87 5.23 4.04 4.46
C SER A 87 6.53 3.45 5.01
N GLU A 88 7.65 3.73 4.37
CA GLU A 88 8.98 3.31 4.82
C GLU A 88 9.40 4.05 6.10
N ARG A 89 9.14 5.35 6.19
CA ARG A 89 9.38 6.13 7.42
C ARG A 89 8.54 5.61 8.59
N LYS A 90 7.25 5.31 8.37
CA LYS A 90 6.38 4.68 9.38
C LYS A 90 6.90 3.32 9.82
N ARG A 91 7.39 2.50 8.87
CA ARG A 91 8.05 1.22 9.16
C ARG A 91 9.24 1.45 10.10
N GLY A 92 10.21 2.28 9.70
CA GLY A 92 11.41 2.53 10.49
C GLY A 92 11.13 3.03 11.93
N VAL A 93 10.09 3.85 12.11
CA VAL A 93 9.62 4.26 13.44
C VAL A 93 9.09 3.05 14.23
N LEU A 94 8.24 2.20 13.64
CA LEU A 94 7.71 0.98 14.29
C LEU A 94 8.82 -0.04 14.61
N GLN A 95 9.80 -0.21 13.73
CA GLN A 95 10.97 -1.06 13.97
C GLN A 95 11.80 -0.56 15.16
N ARG A 96 11.99 0.75 15.32
CA ARG A 96 12.68 1.34 16.48
C ARG A 96 11.99 1.03 17.81
N PHE A 97 10.67 0.89 17.78
CA PHE A 97 9.86 0.52 18.95
C PHE A 97 9.70 -1.00 19.13
N GLY A 98 10.38 -1.82 18.33
CA GLY A 98 10.34 -3.29 18.46
C GLY A 98 9.00 -3.92 18.06
N ILE A 99 8.14 -3.18 17.35
CA ILE A 99 6.93 -3.72 16.74
C ILE A 99 7.36 -4.35 15.42
N LEU A 100 7.78 -5.61 15.51
CA LEU A 100 8.14 -6.44 14.37
C LEU A 100 6.84 -6.73 13.61
N SER A 101 6.71 -6.15 12.41
CA SER A 101 5.66 -6.42 11.43
C SER A 101 4.19 -6.17 11.82
N LEU A 102 3.53 -5.34 11.01
CA LEU A 102 2.05 -5.26 10.94
C LEU A 102 1.43 -6.45 10.18
N ASN A 103 2.26 -7.35 9.65
CA ASN A 103 1.80 -8.55 8.95
C ASN A 103 1.53 -9.66 9.96
N ASN A 104 0.41 -10.36 9.79
CA ASN A 104 -0.01 -11.50 10.61
C ASN A 104 0.84 -12.77 10.37
N ASP A 105 2.11 -12.62 10.00
CA ASP A 105 3.07 -13.70 9.72
C ASP A 105 4.02 -13.91 10.91
N TRP A 106 3.45 -13.89 12.11
CA TRP A 106 4.15 -14.12 13.38
C TRP A 106 4.85 -15.50 13.45
N LYS A 107 4.47 -16.44 12.57
CA LYS A 107 5.04 -17.79 12.52
C LYS A 107 6.46 -17.81 11.96
N ASN A 108 6.79 -16.90 11.05
CA ASN A 108 8.13 -16.78 10.45
C ASN A 108 9.00 -15.73 11.14
N GLU A 109 8.50 -15.08 12.20
CA GLU A 109 9.28 -14.12 12.94
C GLU A 109 10.36 -14.80 13.80
N PRO A 110 11.53 -14.15 13.97
CA PRO A 110 12.63 -14.71 14.74
C PRO A 110 12.25 -14.84 16.21
N VAL A 111 12.49 -16.03 16.78
CA VAL A 111 12.31 -16.29 18.21
C VAL A 111 13.43 -15.60 18.99
N LEU A 112 13.09 -14.77 19.97
CA LEU A 112 14.07 -14.12 20.82
C LEU A 112 14.52 -15.11 21.90
N LYS A 113 15.79 -15.51 21.87
CA LYS A 113 16.41 -16.34 22.91
C LYS A 113 17.26 -15.45 23.81
N ALA A 114 16.94 -15.42 25.09
CA ALA A 114 17.61 -14.57 26.06
C ALA A 114 17.64 -15.26 27.43
N ARG A 115 18.61 -14.92 28.27
CA ARG A 115 18.63 -15.39 29.66
C ARG A 115 17.88 -14.41 30.55
N ALA A 116 16.93 -14.90 31.33
CA ALA A 116 16.24 -14.07 32.32
C ALA A 116 17.16 -13.83 33.53
N THR A 117 17.46 -12.57 33.80
CA THR A 117 18.37 -12.15 34.88
C THR A 117 17.70 -12.20 36.24
N GLY A 118 16.37 -11.97 36.27
CA GLY A 118 15.57 -12.03 37.49
C GLY A 118 14.30 -11.18 37.42
N TRP A 119 13.54 -11.20 38.51
CA TRP A 119 12.34 -10.38 38.68
C TRP A 119 12.71 -8.94 39.04
N VAL A 120 12.11 -7.97 38.33
CA VAL A 120 12.25 -6.52 38.59
C VAL A 120 11.00 -5.96 39.27
N GLY A 121 9.89 -6.70 39.23
CA GLY A 121 8.65 -6.36 39.94
C GLY A 121 7.71 -7.55 39.99
N GLY A 122 6.50 -7.35 40.53
CA GLY A 122 5.57 -8.46 40.81
C GLY A 122 5.26 -9.37 39.62
N ASN A 123 5.09 -8.80 38.42
CA ASN A 123 4.93 -9.58 37.18
C ASN A 123 5.88 -9.11 36.06
N ARG A 124 7.01 -8.50 36.44
CA ARG A 124 8.00 -7.94 35.52
C ARG A 124 9.35 -8.60 35.69
N PHE A 125 9.95 -9.08 34.62
CA PHE A 125 11.27 -9.69 34.63
C PHE A 125 12.21 -9.01 33.64
N ALA A 126 13.50 -9.02 33.96
CA ALA A 126 14.56 -8.51 33.10
C ALA A 126 15.26 -9.65 32.37
N LEU A 127 15.66 -9.36 31.15
CA LEU A 127 16.50 -10.20 30.33
C LEU A 127 17.94 -9.67 30.31
N ASP A 128 18.89 -10.55 30.00
CA ASP A 128 20.31 -10.25 29.81
C ASP A 128 20.60 -9.17 28.76
N ASN A 129 19.72 -9.02 27.76
CA ASN A 129 19.76 -7.96 26.75
C ASN A 129 19.30 -6.57 27.27
N GLY A 130 18.99 -6.45 28.56
CA GLY A 130 18.53 -5.21 29.21
C GLY A 130 17.05 -4.88 28.96
N GLN A 131 16.30 -5.73 28.26
CA GLN A 131 14.87 -5.55 28.06
C GLN A 131 14.07 -5.97 29.29
N VAL A 132 12.96 -5.27 29.53
CA VAL A 132 12.03 -5.61 30.62
C VAL A 132 10.69 -6.01 30.05
N TRP A 133 10.23 -7.19 30.46
CA TRP A 133 9.02 -7.83 30.00
C TRP A 133 8.04 -8.01 31.16
N GLU A 134 6.75 -7.86 30.90
CA GLU A 134 5.68 -8.02 31.87
C GLU A 134 4.72 -9.12 31.43
N GLY A 135 4.38 -10.05 32.32
CA GLY A 135 3.32 -11.02 32.07
C GLY A 135 1.94 -10.35 32.01
N ALA A 136 1.09 -10.77 31.08
CA ALA A 136 -0.34 -10.48 31.13
C ALA A 136 -1.03 -11.35 32.20
N GLU A 137 -0.49 -12.54 32.45
CA GLU A 137 -0.91 -13.47 33.48
C GLU A 137 0.19 -13.59 34.55
N PRO A 138 -0.13 -13.88 35.82
CA PRO A 138 0.87 -14.16 36.85
C PRO A 138 1.71 -15.35 36.42
N ILE A 139 3.04 -15.17 36.36
CA ILE A 139 3.97 -16.23 35.98
C ILE A 139 4.30 -17.03 37.24
N PRO A 140 3.85 -18.30 37.39
CA PRO A 140 4.06 -19.08 38.61
C PRO A 140 5.47 -19.68 38.69
N PHE A 141 6.34 -19.40 37.72
CA PHE A 141 7.66 -19.99 37.58
C PHE A 141 8.76 -19.01 37.95
N GLU A 142 9.83 -19.53 38.55
CA GLU A 142 11.05 -18.76 38.76
C GLU A 142 11.82 -18.62 37.44
N LEU A 143 12.06 -17.38 37.02
CA LEU A 143 12.77 -17.06 35.77
C LEU A 143 14.25 -16.75 36.00
N ALA A 144 14.69 -16.51 37.23
CA ALA A 144 16.07 -16.09 37.52
C ALA A 144 17.09 -17.13 37.03
N GLY A 145 18.01 -16.71 36.16
CA GLY A 145 19.08 -17.54 35.61
C GLY A 145 18.65 -18.54 34.54
N ARG A 146 17.38 -18.54 34.10
CA ARG A 146 16.88 -19.48 33.10
C ARG A 146 16.92 -18.93 31.69
N ASP A 147 17.13 -19.81 30.73
CA ASP A 147 17.05 -19.45 29.32
C ASP A 147 15.56 -19.44 28.89
N VAL A 148 15.14 -18.31 28.34
CA VAL A 148 13.77 -18.07 27.90
C VAL A 148 13.71 -17.82 26.40
N GLU A 149 12.67 -18.35 25.78
CA GLU A 149 12.36 -18.14 24.38
C GLU A 149 11.07 -17.34 24.27
N ILE A 150 11.13 -16.15 23.67
CA ILE A 150 9.98 -15.29 23.45
C ILE A 150 9.61 -15.34 21.98
N GLN A 151 8.43 -15.88 21.70
CA GLN A 151 7.87 -15.97 20.35
C GLN A 151 6.75 -14.94 20.17
N PRO A 152 6.76 -14.13 19.09
CA PRO A 152 5.66 -13.24 18.77
C PRO A 152 4.37 -14.04 18.48
N ARG A 153 3.20 -13.49 18.81
CA ARG A 153 1.88 -14.09 18.56
C ARG A 153 0.94 -13.03 17.97
N PRO A 154 -0.16 -13.44 17.32
CA PRO A 154 -1.17 -12.51 16.82
C PRO A 154 -1.69 -11.59 17.94
N ALA A 155 -2.16 -10.40 17.55
CA ALA A 155 -2.68 -9.37 18.46
C ALA A 155 -1.64 -8.75 19.41
N GLY A 156 -0.36 -8.74 19.04
CA GLY A 156 0.70 -8.05 19.80
C GLY A 156 1.02 -8.70 21.15
N ALA A 157 0.59 -9.94 21.35
CA ALA A 157 1.01 -10.76 22.48
C ALA A 157 2.31 -11.48 22.15
N PHE A 158 3.14 -11.73 23.15
CA PHE A 158 4.32 -12.57 23.01
C PHE A 158 4.18 -13.79 23.90
N ALA A 159 4.56 -14.97 23.43
CA ALA A 159 4.55 -16.20 24.20
C ALA A 159 5.94 -16.43 24.81
N LEU A 160 6.01 -16.47 26.14
CA LEU A 160 7.21 -16.86 26.88
C LEU A 160 7.23 -18.38 27.09
N SER A 161 8.26 -19.05 26.57
CA SER A 161 8.59 -20.45 26.80
C SER A 161 9.85 -20.57 27.66
N ILE A 162 9.86 -21.53 28.60
CA ILE A 162 10.98 -21.77 29.52
C ILE A 162 11.51 -23.18 29.25
N GLU A 163 12.78 -23.27 28.86
CA GLU A 163 13.60 -24.50 28.80
C GLU A 163 12.82 -25.80 28.50
N GLY A 164 12.39 -25.98 27.24
CA GLY A 164 11.78 -27.23 26.75
C GLY A 164 10.38 -27.56 27.30
N LYS A 165 9.83 -26.77 28.22
CA LYS A 165 8.44 -26.89 28.66
C LYS A 165 7.59 -25.93 27.84
N ASN A 166 6.58 -26.48 27.15
CA ASN A 166 5.60 -25.75 26.34
C ASN A 166 4.64 -24.93 27.22
N THR A 167 5.19 -24.01 28.00
CA THR A 167 4.44 -22.99 28.73
C THR A 167 4.30 -21.83 27.77
N THR A 168 3.09 -21.44 27.40
CA THR A 168 2.84 -20.31 26.50
C THR A 168 2.18 -19.21 27.32
N ILE A 169 2.96 -18.41 28.05
CA ILE A 169 2.42 -17.27 28.80
C ILE A 169 2.49 -16.01 27.95
N ARG A 170 1.40 -15.25 27.91
CA ARG A 170 1.37 -13.96 27.21
C ARG A 170 2.19 -12.93 27.98
N VAL A 171 3.17 -12.32 27.34
CA VAL A 171 4.00 -11.25 27.87
C VAL A 171 3.94 -10.04 26.94
N ARG A 172 4.18 -8.85 27.51
CA ARG A 172 4.29 -7.57 26.81
C ARG A 172 5.61 -6.91 27.17
N ARG A 173 6.26 -6.25 26.20
CA ARG A 173 7.48 -5.48 26.47
C ARG A 173 7.13 -4.15 27.12
N VAL A 174 7.83 -3.80 28.19
CA VAL A 174 7.65 -2.54 28.93
C VAL A 174 8.84 -1.58 28.71
N LYS A 175 10.05 -2.12 28.52
CA LYS A 175 11.27 -1.34 28.32
C LYS A 175 12.23 -2.03 27.35
#